data_AF-A0A9E3R357-F1
#
_entry.id   AF-A0A9E3R357-F1
#
_cell.length_a   1.000
_cell.length_b   1.000
_cell.length_c   1.000
_cell.angle_alpha   90.00
_cell.angle_beta   90.00
_cell.angle_gamma   90.00
#
_symmetry.space_group_name_H-M   'P 1'
#
loop_
_entity.id
_entity.type
_entity.pdbx_description
1 polymer ?
#
loop_
_entity_poly.entity_id
_entity_poly.type
_entity_poly.pdbx_seq_one_letter_code
_entity_poly.pdbx_strand_id
1 'polypeptide(L)'
;MRQVTLRRALIALTLALATGARAQAPMRAWTVPQPIGEVEVTDRVQAAGVPVAMHALRSRARWDVVLADLRRQFLAAGLYLPPARDVPQLSTAPQLTGFDPDTKTAYTVFLQKNKDRTTTALFTEASLAEPPRAEPAVTFAPVMPGAHAVLLSGTEGLKVASYRVKASLAEVTSFYDEALPRVGFTREGPGRFALRDEVLQVTARAAESGEVSVGLMRGPSPSVPVSPAP
;
A
#
# COMPACT_ATOMS: atom_id res chain seq x y z
N MET A 1 -46.61 -46.36 -35.51
CA MET A 1 -46.37 -44.95 -35.16
C MET A 1 -46.34 -44.83 -33.63
N ARG A 2 -45.40 -44.02 -33.09
CA ARG A 2 -45.11 -43.69 -31.66
C ARG A 2 -44.18 -44.69 -30.95
N GLN A 3 -42.85 -44.56 -31.12
CA GLN A 3 -41.89 -43.84 -30.23
C GLN A 3 -41.94 -44.39 -28.78
N VAL A 4 -41.11 -45.35 -28.35
CA VAL A 4 -39.65 -45.27 -28.06
C VAL A 4 -39.34 -43.99 -27.26
N THR A 5 -39.12 -44.02 -25.94
CA THR A 5 -37.82 -44.38 -25.34
C THR A 5 -37.93 -44.45 -23.80
N LEU A 6 -37.62 -45.63 -23.23
CA LEU A 6 -37.00 -45.74 -21.91
C LEU A 6 -35.62 -45.07 -21.98
N ARG A 7 -35.32 -44.11 -21.10
CA ARG A 7 -33.96 -43.73 -20.67
C ARG A 7 -34.05 -42.76 -19.49
N ARG A 8 -34.03 -43.29 -18.26
CA ARG A 8 -33.75 -42.53 -17.03
C ARG A 8 -32.43 -43.04 -16.45
N ALA A 9 -31.36 -42.45 -16.93
CA ALA A 9 -30.01 -42.43 -16.38
C ALA A 9 -29.48 -41.03 -16.79
N LEU A 10 -28.72 -40.25 -16.03
CA LEU A 10 -27.83 -40.54 -14.93
C LEU A 10 -27.65 -39.22 -14.16
N ILE A 11 -27.42 -39.34 -12.87
CA ILE A 11 -26.98 -38.28 -11.96
C ILE A 11 -25.66 -37.68 -12.46
N ALA A 12 -25.60 -36.36 -12.57
CA ALA A 12 -24.35 -35.61 -12.57
C ALA A 12 -24.57 -34.34 -11.75
N LEU A 13 -24.45 -34.48 -10.42
CA LEU A 13 -24.35 -33.38 -9.48
C LEU A 13 -22.92 -32.83 -9.57
N THR A 14 -22.67 -31.94 -10.52
CA THR A 14 -21.46 -31.12 -10.52
C THR A 14 -21.62 -30.02 -9.48
N LEU A 15 -21.18 -30.32 -8.27
CA LEU A 15 -20.95 -29.33 -7.22
C LEU A 15 -19.77 -28.46 -7.66
N ALA A 16 -20.06 -27.39 -8.41
CA ALA A 16 -19.09 -26.35 -8.66
C ALA A 16 -18.81 -25.66 -7.31
N LEU A 17 -17.68 -26.01 -6.70
CA LEU A 17 -17.01 -25.22 -5.69
C LEU A 17 -16.65 -23.88 -6.34
N ALA A 18 -17.61 -22.96 -6.36
CA ALA A 18 -17.34 -21.55 -6.58
C ALA A 18 -16.52 -21.09 -5.39
N THR A 19 -15.20 -21.12 -5.56
CA THR A 19 -14.25 -20.42 -4.70
C THR A 19 -14.72 -18.98 -4.60
N GLY A 20 -15.15 -18.60 -3.39
CA GLY A 20 -15.68 -17.27 -3.10
C GLY A 20 -14.62 -16.21 -3.25
N ALA A 21 -14.41 -15.73 -4.48
CA ALA A 21 -13.97 -14.37 -4.70
C ALA A 21 -15.14 -13.46 -4.28
N ARG A 22 -15.19 -13.09 -3.00
CA ARG A 22 -16.07 -12.01 -2.56
C ARG A 22 -15.66 -10.77 -3.34
N ALA A 23 -16.53 -10.33 -4.23
CA ALA A 23 -16.41 -9.04 -4.88
C ALA A 23 -16.20 -7.98 -3.79
N GLN A 24 -15.06 -7.29 -3.83
CA GLN A 24 -14.82 -6.10 -3.02
C GLN A 24 -15.99 -5.15 -3.30
N ALA A 25 -16.69 -4.66 -2.27
CA ALA A 25 -17.73 -3.66 -2.47
C ALA A 25 -17.13 -2.47 -3.24
N PRO A 26 -17.84 -1.92 -4.24
CA PRO A 26 -17.29 -0.82 -5.02
C PRO A 26 -17.00 0.37 -4.10
N MET A 27 -15.80 0.93 -4.26
CA MET A 27 -15.34 2.10 -3.52
C MET A 27 -16.38 3.23 -3.63
N ARG A 28 -16.58 4.00 -2.56
CA ARG A 28 -17.53 5.12 -2.61
C ARG A 28 -17.04 6.12 -3.67
N ALA A 29 -17.92 6.49 -4.61
CA ALA A 29 -17.57 7.32 -5.76
C ALA A 29 -17.38 8.79 -5.35
N TRP A 30 -16.20 9.11 -4.84
CA TRP A 30 -15.78 10.49 -4.59
C TRP A 30 -15.40 11.19 -5.88
N THR A 31 -15.64 12.50 -5.96
CA THR A 31 -15.30 13.31 -7.14
C THR A 31 -14.29 14.40 -6.79
N VAL A 32 -13.61 14.93 -7.81
CA VAL A 32 -12.76 16.12 -7.67
C VAL A 32 -13.20 17.20 -8.64
N PRO A 33 -13.06 18.50 -8.29
CA PRO A 33 -13.36 19.58 -9.22
C PRO A 33 -12.39 19.55 -10.42
N GLN A 34 -12.85 19.93 -11.61
CA GLN A 34 -12.05 19.96 -12.85
C GLN A 34 -11.21 18.68 -13.09
N PRO A 35 -11.87 17.51 -13.17
CA PRO A 35 -11.16 16.25 -13.36
C PRO A 35 -10.48 16.20 -14.73
N ILE A 36 -9.28 15.64 -14.78
CA ILE A 36 -8.51 15.45 -16.01
C ILE A 36 -8.08 14.01 -16.27
N GLY A 37 -8.48 13.09 -15.40
CA GLY A 37 -8.31 11.66 -15.59
C GLY A 37 -8.39 10.89 -14.29
N GLU A 38 -8.85 9.65 -14.38
CA GLU A 38 -8.63 8.64 -13.35
C GLU A 38 -7.20 8.12 -13.51
N VAL A 39 -6.50 7.98 -12.38
CA VAL A 39 -5.17 7.37 -12.33
C VAL A 39 -5.39 5.97 -11.76
N GLU A 40 -5.07 4.97 -12.56
CA GLU A 40 -5.14 3.58 -12.13
C GLU A 40 -4.17 3.37 -10.97
N VAL A 41 -4.70 2.95 -9.82
CA VAL A 41 -3.90 2.59 -8.65
C VAL A 41 -3.81 1.07 -8.64
N THR A 42 -2.74 0.53 -9.21
CA THR A 42 -2.57 -0.91 -9.45
C THR A 42 -2.26 -1.71 -8.17
N ASP A 43 -2.03 -1.04 -7.03
CA ASP A 43 -1.46 -1.67 -5.84
C ASP A 43 -2.45 -1.79 -4.67
N ARG A 44 -2.45 -2.96 -4.03
CA ARG A 44 -3.06 -3.20 -2.71
C ARG A 44 -2.12 -2.65 -1.64
N VAL A 45 -2.41 -1.46 -1.11
CA VAL A 45 -1.72 -0.94 0.07
C VAL A 45 -2.43 -1.43 1.34
N GLN A 46 -1.67 -1.73 2.39
CA GLN A 46 -2.23 -1.99 3.72
C GLN A 46 -1.86 -0.84 4.64
N ALA A 47 -2.81 -0.31 5.41
CA ALA A 47 -2.54 0.65 6.47
C ALA A 47 -2.89 -0.01 7.81
N ALA A 48 -1.92 -0.16 8.72
CA ALA A 48 -2.11 -0.85 10.00
C ALA A 48 -2.68 -2.28 9.89
N GLY A 49 -2.32 -3.04 8.85
CA GLY A 49 -2.80 -4.41 8.62
C GLY A 49 -4.19 -4.52 7.98
N VAL A 50 -4.82 -3.39 7.64
CA VAL A 50 -6.12 -3.35 6.96
C VAL A 50 -5.90 -3.16 5.45
N PRO A 51 -6.44 -4.03 4.58
CA PRO A 51 -6.36 -3.85 3.13
C PRO A 51 -7.10 -2.58 2.71
N VAL A 52 -6.39 -1.73 1.96
CA VAL A 52 -6.90 -0.44 1.50
C VAL A 52 -7.32 -0.55 0.05
N ALA A 53 -8.60 -0.27 -0.25
CA ALA A 53 -9.01 -0.02 -1.62
C ALA A 53 -8.50 1.37 -2.02
N MET A 54 -7.85 1.48 -3.17
CA MET A 54 -7.25 2.73 -3.62
C MET A 54 -7.75 3.13 -5.00
N HIS A 55 -7.89 4.44 -5.16
CA HIS A 55 -8.25 5.06 -6.42
C HIS A 55 -7.65 6.46 -6.45
N ALA A 56 -7.23 6.93 -7.61
CA ALA A 56 -6.65 8.25 -7.73
C ALA A 56 -7.37 9.06 -8.81
N LEU A 57 -7.66 10.31 -8.48
CA LEU A 57 -8.24 11.28 -9.41
C LEU A 57 -7.27 12.43 -9.59
N ARG A 58 -7.05 12.83 -10.84
CA ARG A 58 -6.25 14.01 -11.15
C ARG A 58 -7.15 15.19 -11.48
N SER A 59 -6.82 16.35 -10.94
CA SER A 59 -7.57 17.59 -11.04
C SER A 59 -6.69 18.74 -11.53
N ARG A 60 -7.24 19.62 -12.38
CA ARG A 60 -6.61 20.92 -12.71
C ARG A 60 -6.71 21.93 -11.57
N ALA A 61 -7.60 21.71 -10.61
CA ALA A 61 -7.75 22.59 -9.47
C ALA A 61 -6.55 22.49 -8.52
N ARG A 62 -6.30 23.58 -7.79
CA ARG A 62 -5.30 23.61 -6.74
C ARG A 62 -5.72 22.71 -5.57
N TRP A 63 -4.74 22.18 -4.85
CA TRP A 63 -4.95 21.23 -3.76
C TRP A 63 -5.90 21.74 -2.66
N ASP A 64 -5.88 23.02 -2.34
CA ASP A 64 -6.74 23.65 -1.33
C ASP A 64 -8.21 23.70 -1.76
N VAL A 65 -8.45 23.91 -3.06
CA VAL A 65 -9.79 23.86 -3.65
C VAL A 65 -10.34 22.43 -3.63
N VAL A 66 -9.51 21.45 -4.00
CA VAL A 66 -9.86 20.03 -3.94
C VAL A 66 -10.16 19.60 -2.50
N LEU A 67 -9.33 20.01 -1.54
CA LEU A 67 -9.51 19.69 -0.12
C LEU A 67 -10.83 20.25 0.43
N ALA A 68 -11.14 21.50 0.12
CA ALA A 68 -12.37 22.15 0.56
C ALA A 68 -13.62 21.47 -0.01
N ASP A 69 -13.54 21.03 -1.27
CA ASP A 69 -14.63 20.30 -1.92
C ASP A 69 -14.85 18.91 -1.30
N LEU A 70 -13.78 18.15 -1.12
CA LEU A 70 -13.84 16.82 -0.48
C LEU A 70 -14.33 16.89 0.96
N ARG A 71 -13.94 17.92 1.73
CA ARG A 71 -14.48 18.15 3.07
C ARG A 71 -16.01 18.33 3.03
N ARG A 72 -16.56 19.07 2.07
CA ARG A 72 -18.01 19.20 1.90
C ARG A 72 -18.65 17.87 1.54
N GLN A 73 -18.06 17.11 0.62
CA GLN A 73 -18.57 15.80 0.22
C GLN A 73 -18.58 14.82 1.42
N PHE A 74 -17.52 14.79 2.23
CA PHE A 74 -17.44 13.92 3.42
C PHE A 74 -18.52 14.26 4.44
N LEU A 75 -18.71 15.55 4.73
CA LEU A 75 -19.77 16.01 5.64
C LEU A 75 -21.17 15.70 5.09
N ALA A 76 -21.41 15.94 3.80
CA ALA A 76 -22.68 15.64 3.15
C ALA A 76 -22.99 14.13 3.14
N ALA A 77 -21.93 13.30 3.11
CA ALA A 77 -22.04 11.85 3.16
C ALA A 77 -22.13 11.29 4.60
N GLY A 78 -22.26 12.17 5.60
CA GLY A 78 -22.46 11.80 7.01
C GLY A 78 -21.19 11.34 7.74
N LEU A 79 -20.01 11.52 7.15
CA LEU A 79 -18.77 11.07 7.77
C LEU A 79 -18.42 11.95 8.97
N TYR A 80 -17.94 11.32 10.04
CA TYR A 80 -17.28 12.00 11.12
C TYR A 80 -15.88 12.44 10.69
N LEU A 81 -15.57 13.73 10.78
CA LEU A 81 -14.25 14.27 10.49
C LEU A 81 -13.49 14.49 11.80
N PRO A 82 -12.58 13.58 12.20
CA PRO A 82 -11.78 13.77 13.41
C PRO A 82 -10.94 15.06 13.34
N PRO A 83 -10.69 15.72 14.48
CA PRO A 83 -9.75 16.83 14.55
C PRO A 83 -8.36 16.41 14.03
N ALA A 84 -7.68 17.31 13.31
CA ALA A 84 -6.40 16.99 12.67
C ALA A 84 -5.31 16.48 13.64
N ARG A 85 -5.38 16.88 14.91
CA ARG A 85 -4.47 16.40 15.99
C ARG A 85 -4.68 14.93 16.37
N ASP A 86 -5.87 14.39 16.11
CA ASP A 86 -6.27 13.04 16.51
C ASP A 86 -6.08 12.04 15.36
N VAL A 87 -5.68 12.53 14.18
CA VAL A 87 -5.41 11.72 12.99
C VAL A 87 -3.90 11.61 12.80
N PRO A 88 -3.32 10.39 12.80
CA PRO A 88 -1.93 10.21 12.41
C PRO A 88 -1.68 10.79 11.01
N GLN A 89 -0.71 11.69 10.88
CA GLN A 89 -0.25 12.09 9.55
C GLN A 89 0.55 10.95 8.94
N LEU A 90 0.01 10.37 7.87
CA LEU A 90 0.63 9.26 7.16
C LEU A 90 1.57 9.77 6.06
N SER A 91 1.54 11.06 5.76
CA SER A 91 2.44 11.71 4.81
C SER A 91 2.60 13.21 5.12
N THR A 92 3.59 13.85 4.50
CA THR A 92 3.73 15.32 4.51
C THR A 92 2.79 16.02 3.53
N ALA A 93 2.05 15.27 2.72
CA ALA A 93 1.05 15.80 1.81
C ALA A 93 -0.23 16.19 2.59
N PRO A 94 -0.95 17.23 2.16
CA PRO A 94 -2.26 17.54 2.74
C PRO A 94 -3.18 16.32 2.68
N GLN A 95 -3.78 15.97 3.82
CA GLN A 95 -4.66 14.81 3.94
C GLN A 95 -6.01 15.18 4.58
N LEU A 96 -7.04 14.40 4.23
CA LEU A 96 -8.36 14.46 4.84
C LEU A 96 -8.79 13.05 5.21
N THR A 97 -9.17 12.85 6.46
CA THR A 97 -9.71 11.57 6.94
C THR A 97 -11.15 11.77 7.41
N GLY A 98 -12.04 10.87 6.99
CA GLY A 98 -13.41 10.77 7.46
C GLY A 98 -13.70 9.34 7.92
N PHE A 99 -14.52 9.20 8.95
CA PHE A 99 -14.90 7.91 9.51
C PHE A 99 -16.41 7.73 9.41
N ASP A 100 -16.82 6.59 8.87
CA ASP A 100 -18.22 6.15 8.88
C ASP A 100 -18.43 5.24 10.11
N PRO A 101 -19.20 5.68 11.11
CA PRO A 101 -19.44 4.88 12.32
C PRO A 101 -20.33 3.67 12.09
N ASP A 102 -21.18 3.67 11.05
CA ASP A 102 -22.11 2.60 10.77
C ASP A 102 -21.39 1.42 10.12
N THR A 103 -20.56 1.71 9.10
CA THR A 103 -19.77 0.68 8.41
C THR A 103 -18.42 0.42 9.06
N LYS A 104 -18.03 1.26 10.04
CA LYS A 104 -16.69 1.28 10.64
C LYS A 104 -15.58 1.42 9.59
N THR A 105 -15.81 2.25 8.57
CA THR A 105 -14.87 2.45 7.47
C THR A 105 -14.18 3.80 7.61
N ALA A 106 -12.85 3.81 7.55
CA ALA A 106 -12.05 5.02 7.47
C ALA A 106 -11.73 5.33 6.00
N TYR A 107 -12.13 6.52 5.56
CA TYR A 107 -11.82 7.09 4.25
C TYR A 107 -10.70 8.12 4.42
N THR A 108 -9.56 7.93 3.78
CA THR A 108 -8.48 8.93 3.77
C THR A 108 -8.16 9.35 2.35
N VAL A 109 -7.98 10.66 2.15
CA VAL A 109 -7.47 11.25 0.92
C VAL A 109 -6.10 11.87 1.17
N PHE A 110 -5.17 11.63 0.25
CA PHE A 110 -3.90 12.35 0.18
C PHE A 110 -3.88 13.23 -1.06
N LEU A 111 -3.47 14.49 -0.92
CA LEU A 111 -3.41 15.45 -2.02
C LEU A 111 -1.96 15.73 -2.41
N GLN A 112 -1.53 15.15 -3.52
CA GLN A 112 -0.19 15.38 -4.07
C GLN A 112 -0.22 16.61 -4.99
N LYS A 113 0.70 17.55 -4.72
CA LYS A 113 0.95 18.70 -5.60
C LYS A 113 1.88 18.25 -6.73
N ASN A 114 1.42 18.31 -7.97
CA ASN A 114 2.23 17.91 -9.12
C ASN A 114 3.06 19.10 -9.66
N LYS A 115 4.17 18.80 -10.34
CA LYS A 115 5.05 19.81 -10.96
C LYS A 115 4.35 20.67 -12.01
N ASP A 116 3.33 20.11 -12.68
CA ASP A 116 2.52 20.78 -13.70
C ASP A 116 1.37 21.62 -13.12
N ARG A 117 1.38 21.86 -11.79
CA ARG A 117 0.34 22.58 -11.04
C ARG A 117 -1.02 21.89 -10.95
N THR A 118 -1.12 20.64 -11.40
CA THR A 118 -2.29 19.80 -11.13
C THR A 118 -2.23 19.21 -9.72
N THR A 119 -3.36 18.69 -9.24
CA THR A 119 -3.44 17.97 -7.97
C THR A 119 -3.87 16.54 -8.22
N THR A 120 -3.17 15.58 -7.62
CA THR A 120 -3.64 14.18 -7.56
C THR A 120 -4.25 13.92 -6.19
N ALA A 121 -5.51 13.51 -6.16
CA ALA A 121 -6.20 13.04 -4.96
C ALA A 121 -6.16 11.52 -4.92
N LEU A 122 -5.47 10.96 -3.94
CA LEU A 122 -5.35 9.53 -3.71
C LEU A 122 -6.32 9.12 -2.60
N PHE A 123 -7.36 8.41 -2.97
CA PHE A 123 -8.40 7.88 -2.08
C PHE A 123 -7.97 6.53 -1.53
N THR A 124 -8.25 6.33 -0.25
CA THR A 124 -7.96 5.11 0.49
C THR A 124 -9.17 4.79 1.37
N GLU A 125 -9.62 3.53 1.34
CA GLU A 125 -10.68 3.03 2.21
C GLU A 125 -10.18 1.87 3.06
N ALA A 126 -10.30 1.97 4.38
CA ALA A 126 -9.89 0.95 5.32
C ALA A 126 -11.08 0.53 6.20
N SER A 127 -11.48 -0.74 6.12
CA SER A 127 -12.50 -1.31 7.01
C SER A 127 -11.90 -1.63 8.38
N LEU A 128 -12.38 -0.96 9.42
CA LEU A 128 -12.04 -1.22 10.82
C LEU A 128 -13.00 -2.24 11.47
N ALA A 129 -13.95 -2.78 10.69
CA ALA A 129 -14.89 -3.79 11.16
C ALA A 129 -14.24 -5.18 11.31
N GLU A 130 -13.18 -5.47 10.55
CA GLU A 130 -12.42 -6.72 10.66
C GLU A 130 -11.24 -6.54 11.63
N PRO A 131 -10.94 -7.54 12.49
CA PRO A 131 -9.71 -7.54 13.26
C PRO A 131 -8.49 -7.46 12.31
N PRO A 132 -7.38 -6.84 12.73
CA PRO A 132 -6.18 -6.75 11.90
C PRO A 132 -5.83 -8.15 11.39
N ARG A 133 -5.75 -8.33 10.08
CA ARG A 133 -5.15 -9.55 9.55
C ARG A 133 -3.70 -9.59 10.02
N ALA A 134 -3.18 -10.81 10.22
CA ALA A 134 -1.78 -11.03 10.56
C ALA A 134 -0.88 -10.11 9.71
N GLU A 135 0.05 -9.41 10.36
CA GLU A 135 0.91 -8.44 9.67
C GLU A 135 1.53 -9.10 8.43
N PRO A 136 1.48 -8.44 7.27
CA PRO A 136 1.98 -9.04 6.04
C PRO A 136 3.49 -9.32 6.20
N ALA A 137 3.88 -10.59 6.00
CA ALA A 137 5.24 -11.03 6.21
C ALA A 137 6.16 -10.55 5.07
N VAL A 138 7.24 -9.87 5.41
CA VAL A 138 8.31 -9.56 4.44
C VAL A 138 9.06 -10.85 4.11
N THR A 139 8.91 -11.34 2.88
CA THR A 139 9.49 -12.62 2.44
C THR A 139 10.83 -12.47 1.73
N PHE A 140 11.25 -11.25 1.41
CA PHE A 140 12.40 -11.00 0.53
C PHE A 140 13.65 -10.47 1.26
N ALA A 141 13.55 -10.19 2.56
CA ALA A 141 14.63 -9.74 3.43
C ALA A 141 14.28 -10.02 4.91
N PRO A 142 15.27 -10.21 5.80
CA PRO A 142 15.06 -10.26 7.24
C PRO A 142 14.44 -8.95 7.76
N VAL A 143 13.62 -9.07 8.80
CA VAL A 143 12.98 -7.96 9.50
C VAL A 143 13.51 -7.92 10.93
N MET A 144 13.84 -6.72 11.41
CA MET A 144 14.32 -6.56 12.79
C MET A 144 13.24 -6.98 13.79
N PRO A 145 13.57 -7.75 14.84
CA PRO A 145 12.63 -8.10 15.90
C PRO A 145 11.99 -6.85 16.52
N GLY A 146 10.70 -6.90 16.81
CA GLY A 146 9.93 -5.74 17.31
C GLY A 146 9.49 -4.76 16.23
N ALA A 147 9.65 -5.12 14.96
CA ALA A 147 9.02 -4.41 13.86
C ALA A 147 7.50 -4.40 14.01
N HIS A 148 6.90 -3.27 13.66
CA HIS A 148 5.46 -3.07 13.63
C HIS A 148 5.09 -2.06 12.55
N ALA A 149 3.79 -1.92 12.27
CA ALA A 149 3.29 -1.04 11.22
C ALA A 149 3.94 -1.33 9.86
N VAL A 150 4.06 -2.63 9.55
CA VAL A 150 4.71 -3.10 8.32
C VAL A 150 3.85 -2.76 7.11
N LEU A 151 4.45 -2.08 6.13
CA LEU A 151 3.88 -1.77 4.83
C LEU A 151 4.63 -2.58 3.78
N LEU A 152 3.91 -3.24 2.86
CA LEU A 152 4.49 -3.89 1.68
C LEU A 152 3.87 -3.30 0.42
N SER A 153 4.70 -3.10 -0.59
CA SER A 153 4.31 -2.69 -1.93
C SER A 153 5.20 -3.40 -2.94
N GLY A 154 4.71 -3.73 -4.13
CA GLY A 154 5.58 -4.30 -5.14
C GLY A 154 4.90 -4.51 -6.48
N THR A 155 5.69 -4.35 -7.53
CA THR A 155 5.33 -4.64 -8.92
C THR A 155 6.25 -5.73 -9.45
N GLU A 156 6.01 -6.21 -10.68
CA GLU A 156 6.93 -7.13 -11.34
C GLU A 156 8.35 -6.52 -11.37
N GLY A 157 9.31 -7.20 -10.72
CA GLY A 157 10.71 -6.77 -10.62
C GLY A 157 11.08 -5.82 -9.47
N LEU A 158 10.13 -5.30 -8.68
CA LEU A 158 10.43 -4.40 -7.55
C LEU A 158 9.61 -4.74 -6.30
N LYS A 159 10.29 -5.04 -5.19
CA LYS A 159 9.68 -5.35 -3.89
C LYS A 159 10.09 -4.30 -2.88
N VAL A 160 9.11 -3.68 -2.23
CA VAL A 160 9.31 -2.64 -1.23
C VAL A 160 8.63 -3.03 0.06
N ALA A 161 9.31 -2.82 1.18
CA ALA A 161 8.72 -2.91 2.50
C ALA A 161 9.19 -1.74 3.36
N SER A 162 8.35 -1.31 4.30
CA SER A 162 8.78 -0.40 5.36
C SER A 162 8.13 -0.79 6.68
N TYR A 163 8.78 -0.47 7.78
CA TYR A 163 8.26 -0.74 9.12
C TYR A 163 8.88 0.23 10.13
N ARG A 164 8.33 0.23 11.35
CA ARG A 164 8.88 0.96 12.49
C ARG A 164 9.41 0.00 13.56
N VAL A 165 10.47 0.42 14.25
CA VAL A 165 11.06 -0.36 15.34
C VAL A 165 11.60 0.58 16.42
N LYS A 166 11.45 0.15 17.68
CA LYS A 166 12.10 0.80 18.82
C LYS A 166 13.56 0.38 18.88
N ALA A 167 14.39 1.10 18.15
CA ALA A 167 15.84 0.93 18.10
C ALA A 167 16.48 2.25 17.66
N SER A 168 17.79 2.38 17.85
CA SER A 168 18.62 3.44 17.30
C SER A 168 19.00 3.15 15.83
N LEU A 169 19.43 4.18 15.11
CA LEU A 169 19.94 4.01 13.73
C LEU A 169 21.11 3.03 13.68
N ALA A 170 22.01 3.08 14.66
CA ALA A 170 23.16 2.19 14.75
C ALA A 170 22.73 0.73 14.92
N GLU A 171 21.76 0.45 15.79
CA GLU A 171 21.24 -0.91 16.00
C GLU A 171 20.56 -1.47 14.74
N VAL A 172 19.80 -0.63 14.01
CA VAL A 172 19.22 -1.04 12.73
C VAL A 172 20.30 -1.35 11.70
N THR A 173 21.33 -0.51 11.59
CA THR A 173 22.45 -0.76 10.67
C THR A 173 23.18 -2.05 11.01
N SER A 174 23.54 -2.25 12.28
CA SER A 174 24.21 -3.48 12.75
C SER A 174 23.38 -4.73 12.49
N PHE A 175 22.06 -4.67 12.76
CA PHE A 175 21.16 -5.79 12.47
C PHE A 175 21.23 -6.22 11.01
N TYR A 176 21.17 -5.27 10.07
CA TYR A 176 21.19 -5.60 8.63
C TYR A 176 22.57 -6.03 8.13
N ASP A 177 23.65 -5.44 8.64
CA ASP A 177 25.01 -5.84 8.32
C ASP A 177 25.30 -7.30 8.77
N GLU A 178 24.64 -7.78 9.82
CA GLU A 178 24.78 -9.17 10.29
C GLU A 178 23.77 -10.14 9.67
N ALA A 179 22.52 -9.74 9.54
CA ALA A 179 21.43 -10.64 9.14
C ALA A 179 21.44 -10.94 7.63
N LEU A 180 21.76 -9.96 6.79
CA LEU A 180 21.69 -10.11 5.33
C LEU A 180 22.75 -11.08 4.77
N PRO A 181 24.02 -11.05 5.22
CA PRO A 181 25.01 -12.05 4.79
C PRO A 181 24.62 -13.49 5.13
N ARG A 182 23.95 -13.72 6.26
CA ARG A 182 23.48 -15.06 6.67
C ARG A 182 22.42 -15.65 5.74
N VAL A 183 21.70 -14.79 5.00
CA VAL A 183 20.69 -15.21 4.02
C VAL A 183 21.15 -15.00 2.57
N GLY A 184 22.47 -14.83 2.37
CA GLY A 184 23.13 -14.89 1.05
C GLY A 184 23.37 -13.56 0.36
N PHE A 185 23.07 -12.43 0.99
CA PHE A 185 23.38 -11.11 0.43
C PHE A 185 24.84 -10.71 0.63
N THR A 186 25.45 -10.08 -0.36
CA THR A 186 26.79 -9.50 -0.28
C THR A 186 26.70 -7.99 -0.10
N ARG A 187 27.44 -7.42 0.86
CA ARG A 187 27.46 -5.97 1.07
C ARG A 187 28.25 -5.28 -0.04
N GLU A 188 27.62 -4.33 -0.72
CA GLU A 188 28.26 -3.51 -1.78
C GLU A 188 28.54 -2.07 -1.32
N GLY A 189 27.89 -1.62 -0.25
CA GLY A 189 28.06 -0.28 0.29
C GLY A 189 27.13 0.00 1.47
N PRO A 190 27.12 1.24 1.99
CA PRO A 190 26.26 1.63 3.09
C PRO A 190 24.78 1.35 2.78
N GLY A 191 24.18 0.40 3.52
CA GLY A 191 22.79 -0.01 3.32
C GLY A 191 22.51 -0.69 1.98
N ARG A 192 23.53 -1.05 1.18
CA ARG A 192 23.33 -1.66 -0.14
C ARG A 192 23.90 -3.07 -0.17
N PHE A 193 23.07 -4.01 -0.57
CA PHE A 193 23.38 -5.43 -0.56
C PHE A 193 22.93 -6.10 -1.86
N ALA A 194 23.78 -6.93 -2.47
CA ALA A 194 23.46 -7.65 -3.70
C ALA A 194 23.16 -9.12 -3.44
N LEU A 195 22.24 -9.69 -4.21
CA LEU A 195 21.95 -11.11 -4.24
C LEU A 195 21.62 -11.48 -5.69
N ARG A 196 22.54 -12.19 -6.36
CA ARG A 196 22.46 -12.47 -7.82
C ARG A 196 22.36 -11.16 -8.60
N ASP A 197 21.38 -11.04 -9.50
CA ASP A 197 21.17 -9.87 -10.36
C ASP A 197 20.29 -8.79 -9.71
N GLU A 198 19.99 -8.92 -8.42
CA GLU A 198 19.16 -8.00 -7.66
C GLU A 198 19.95 -7.31 -6.56
N VAL A 199 19.50 -6.09 -6.22
CA VAL A 199 20.03 -5.29 -5.13
C VAL A 199 18.92 -5.00 -4.14
N LEU A 200 19.23 -5.19 -2.87
CA LEU A 200 18.48 -4.70 -1.72
C LEU A 200 19.12 -3.42 -1.20
N GLN A 201 18.35 -2.33 -1.21
CA GLN A 201 18.66 -1.10 -0.52
C GLN A 201 17.89 -1.05 0.80
N VAL A 202 18.64 -0.92 1.89
CA VAL A 202 18.17 -0.64 3.24
C VAL A 202 18.35 0.86 3.50
N THR A 203 17.31 1.49 4.03
CA THR A 203 17.34 2.88 4.49
C THR A 203 16.76 2.94 5.89
N ALA A 204 17.37 3.73 6.78
CA ALA A 204 16.90 3.92 8.14
C ALA A 204 16.89 5.41 8.44
N ARG A 205 15.81 5.91 9.05
CA ARG A 205 15.66 7.31 9.45
C ARG A 205 15.01 7.39 10.83
N ALA A 206 15.50 8.29 11.68
CA ALA A 206 14.82 8.59 12.93
C ALA A 206 13.44 9.19 12.63
N ALA A 207 12.41 8.68 13.29
CA ALA A 207 11.07 9.23 13.28
C ALA A 207 10.87 10.15 14.48
N GLU A 208 9.96 11.13 14.36
CA GLU A 208 9.64 12.09 15.43
C GLU A 208 9.11 11.43 16.71
N SER A 209 8.64 10.18 16.63
CA SER A 209 8.15 9.38 17.75
C SER A 209 9.25 8.76 18.64
N GLY A 210 10.54 8.99 18.35
CA GLY A 210 11.65 8.34 19.04
C GLY A 210 11.91 6.90 18.58
N GLU A 211 11.29 6.49 17.47
CA GLU A 211 11.49 5.20 16.81
C GLU A 211 12.29 5.38 15.52
N VAL A 212 12.76 4.28 14.92
CA VAL A 212 13.38 4.31 13.59
C VAL A 212 12.41 3.76 12.56
N SER A 213 12.25 4.50 11.47
CA SER A 213 11.59 4.05 10.25
C SER A 213 12.61 3.35 9.37
N VAL A 214 12.33 2.10 8.99
CA VAL A 214 13.16 1.29 8.10
C VAL A 214 12.46 1.15 6.75
N GLY A 215 13.19 1.34 5.65
CA GLY A 215 12.75 1.08 4.29
C GLY A 215 13.65 0.04 3.62
N LEU A 216 13.02 -0.94 2.98
CA LEU A 216 13.64 -2.03 2.24
C LEU A 216 13.15 -1.98 0.80
N MET A 217 14.08 -1.96 -0.15
CA MET A 217 13.75 -1.94 -1.57
C MET A 217 14.64 -2.94 -2.29
N ARG A 218 14.03 -3.98 -2.86
CA ARG A 218 14.72 -5.02 -3.65
C ARG A 218 14.26 -4.96 -5.09
N GLY A 219 15.20 -4.84 -6.03
CA GLY A 219 14.91 -4.82 -7.46
C GLY A 219 16.15 -5.15 -8.29
N PRO A 220 16.08 -5.06 -9.62
CA PRO A 220 17.23 -5.33 -10.49
C PRO A 220 18.40 -4.41 -10.12
N SER A 221 19.61 -4.96 -10.15
CA SER A 221 20.81 -4.15 -10.03
C SER A 221 20.85 -3.16 -11.20
N PRO A 222 21.01 -1.84 -10.98
CA PRO A 222 21.33 -0.93 -12.08
C PRO A 222 22.65 -1.44 -12.67
N SER A 223 22.61 -1.91 -13.91
CA SER A 223 23.79 -2.33 -14.64
C SER A 223 24.81 -1.19 -14.59
N VAL A 224 26.00 -1.48 -14.05
CA VAL A 224 27.16 -0.60 -14.20
C VAL A 224 27.33 -0.38 -15.71
N PRO A 225 27.33 0.86 -16.23
CA PRO A 225 27.66 1.06 -17.62
C PRO A 225 29.08 0.53 -17.82
N VAL A 226 29.23 -0.51 -18.64
CA VAL A 226 30.54 -0.93 -19.12
C VAL A 226 31.07 0.25 -19.93
N SER A 227 32.02 0.98 -19.36
CA SER A 227 32.74 2.01 -20.10
C SER A 227 33.35 1.33 -21.33
N PRO A 228 33.12 1.82 -22.56
CA PRO A 228 33.80 1.28 -23.72
C PRO A 228 35.30 1.44 -23.50
N ALA A 229 36.04 0.34 -23.67
CA ALA A 229 37.50 0.32 -23.62
C ALA A 229 38.08 1.26 -24.71
N PRO A 230 39.27 1.85 -24.47
CA PRO A 230 39.87 2.84 -25.37
C PRO A 230 40.22 2.30 -26.76
#